data_AF-A0A1H5D0U8-F1
#
_entry.id   AF-A0A1H5D0U8-F1
#
_cell.length_a   1.000
_cell.length_b   1.000
_cell.length_c   1.000
_cell.angle_alpha   90.00
_cell.angle_beta   90.00
_cell.angle_gamma   90.00
#
_symmetry.space_group_name_H-M   'P 1'
#
loop_
_entity.id
_entity.type
_entity.pdbx_description
1 polymer ?
#
loop_
_entity_poly.entity_id
_entity_poly.type
_entity_poly.pdbx_seq_one_letter_code
_entity_poly.pdbx_strand_id
1 'polypeptide(L)'
;MAAMDLRIDATDLPGRSCPAPEDSGFSRYGDIHVAVQRRNRPAELLDPHPGDAVSATWTLPCVAAVSVTGVDITGPHVQGGPGGRFVYLSWGTVDAGGAFTMFRRAKLMLGAVPGAVAEAAAREGLLVGRLGLTDGRGMPLCARVVPPAVEWSAGNGPQPSASQ
;
A
#
# COMPACT_ATOMS: atom_id res chain seq x y z
N MET A 1 -10.21 -15.50 14.32
CA MET A 1 -9.19 -14.71 13.60
C MET A 1 -8.48 -15.65 12.66
N ALA A 2 -8.34 -15.29 11.39
CA ALA A 2 -7.65 -16.07 10.37
C ALA A 2 -6.40 -15.32 9.91
N ALA A 3 -5.29 -16.04 9.70
CA ALA A 3 -4.13 -15.49 9.02
C ALA A 3 -4.47 -15.28 7.54
N MET A 4 -4.03 -14.16 6.98
CA MET A 4 -4.16 -13.87 5.56
C MET A 4 -3.04 -12.93 5.12
N ASP A 5 -2.78 -12.89 3.82
CA ASP A 5 -1.90 -11.90 3.21
C ASP A 5 -2.70 -10.77 2.56
N LEU A 6 -2.19 -9.55 2.66
CA LEU A 6 -2.58 -8.43 1.83
C LEU A 6 -1.51 -8.22 0.77
N ARG A 7 -1.86 -8.51 -0.49
CA ARG A 7 -1.01 -8.18 -1.64
C ARG A 7 -1.46 -6.86 -2.27
N ILE A 8 -0.53 -5.94 -2.45
CA ILE A 8 -0.74 -4.68 -3.15
C ILE A 8 -0.01 -4.81 -4.48
N ASP A 9 -0.74 -4.80 -5.58
CA ASP A 9 -0.20 -4.84 -6.94
C ASP A 9 -0.39 -3.48 -7.59
N ALA A 10 0.72 -2.79 -7.83
CA ALA A 10 0.71 -1.41 -8.24
C ALA A 10 1.35 -1.21 -9.61
N THR A 11 0.75 -0.35 -10.43
CA THR A 11 1.21 0.03 -11.78
C THR A 11 1.18 1.55 -11.92
N ASP A 12 1.53 2.07 -13.10
CA ASP A 12 1.45 3.51 -13.39
C ASP A 12 2.17 4.36 -12.32
N LEU A 13 3.47 4.09 -12.14
CA LEU A 13 4.27 4.78 -11.14
C LEU A 13 4.64 6.20 -11.64
N PRO A 14 4.84 7.17 -10.72
CA PRO A 14 4.91 8.61 -11.06
C PRO A 14 6.21 9.07 -11.73
N GLY A 15 7.10 8.14 -12.09
CA GLY A 15 8.44 8.42 -12.60
C GLY A 15 9.45 8.78 -11.51
N ARG A 16 10.70 8.98 -11.92
CA ARG A 16 11.83 9.34 -11.04
C ARG A 16 11.85 10.79 -10.60
N SER A 17 11.02 11.65 -11.19
CA SER A 17 11.00 13.08 -10.88
C SER A 17 9.60 13.65 -10.95
N CYS A 18 9.30 14.56 -10.03
CA CYS A 18 8.08 15.34 -10.05
C CYS A 18 8.34 16.77 -9.54
N PRO A 19 7.52 17.76 -9.93
CA PRO A 19 7.61 19.12 -9.41
C PRO A 19 7.60 19.17 -7.88
N ALA A 20 8.48 19.99 -7.31
CA ALA A 20 8.44 20.31 -5.90
C ALA A 20 7.48 21.47 -5.64
N PRO A 21 6.94 21.62 -4.41
CA PRO A 21 6.20 22.80 -4.00
C PRO A 21 7.01 24.08 -4.23
N GLU A 22 6.35 25.18 -4.62
CA GLU A 22 7.02 26.45 -4.95
C GLU A 22 7.84 27.02 -3.78
N ASP A 23 7.47 26.69 -2.54
CA ASP A 23 8.10 27.14 -1.29
C ASP A 23 9.25 26.24 -0.81
N SER A 24 9.58 25.17 -1.54
CA SER A 24 10.58 24.18 -1.12
C SER A 24 12.04 24.59 -1.32
N GLY A 25 12.29 25.68 -2.05
CA GLY A 25 13.65 26.16 -2.37
C GLY A 25 14.37 25.36 -3.46
N PHE A 26 13.71 24.38 -4.07
CA PHE A 26 14.15 23.64 -5.25
C PHE A 26 12.98 23.37 -6.18
N SER A 27 13.24 23.09 -7.46
CA SER A 27 12.17 23.01 -8.46
C SER A 27 11.54 21.61 -8.61
N ARG A 28 12.27 20.54 -8.27
CA ARG A 28 11.82 19.16 -8.49
C ARG A 28 12.38 18.21 -7.44
N TYR A 29 11.56 17.22 -7.07
CA TYR A 29 12.07 15.99 -6.47
C TYR A 29 12.72 15.13 -7.56
N GLY A 30 13.83 14.49 -7.20
CA GLY A 30 14.54 13.52 -8.02
C GLY A 30 14.72 12.22 -7.26
N ASP A 31 15.09 11.16 -7.99
CA ASP A 31 15.29 9.82 -7.44
C ASP A 31 14.13 9.35 -6.53
N ILE A 32 12.91 9.56 -7.03
CA ILE A 32 11.68 9.21 -6.31
C ILE A 32 11.51 7.70 -6.22
N HIS A 33 11.28 7.20 -5.00
CA HIS A 33 10.92 5.82 -4.71
C HIS A 33 9.60 5.77 -3.94
N VAL A 34 8.93 4.62 -3.99
CA VAL A 34 7.71 4.32 -3.23
C VAL A 34 7.92 3.08 -2.37
N ALA A 35 7.41 3.10 -1.13
CA ALA A 35 7.51 1.97 -0.21
C ALA A 35 6.27 1.87 0.68
N VAL A 36 6.08 0.71 1.33
CA VAL A 36 5.05 0.53 2.35
C VAL A 36 5.62 0.87 3.74
N GLN A 37 4.96 1.77 4.46
CA GLN A 37 5.43 2.22 5.77
C GLN A 37 4.89 1.35 6.91
N ARG A 38 5.78 0.91 7.82
CA ARG A 38 5.36 0.15 9.00
C ARG A 38 4.58 1.00 10.01
N ARG A 39 3.65 0.36 10.72
CA ARG A 39 2.89 0.96 11.82
C ARG A 39 3.84 1.35 12.96
N ASN A 40 3.67 2.55 13.50
CA ASN A 40 4.45 3.12 14.60
C ASN A 40 5.97 3.22 14.38
N ARG A 41 6.47 2.92 13.18
CA ARG A 41 7.90 3.01 12.83
C ARG A 41 8.08 3.63 11.45
N PRO A 42 7.99 4.97 11.33
CA PRO A 42 7.99 5.66 10.04
C PRO A 42 9.25 5.46 9.19
N ALA A 43 10.40 5.20 9.82
CA ALA A 43 11.66 4.92 9.14
C ALA A 43 11.77 3.48 8.63
N GLU A 44 10.91 2.56 9.09
CA GLU A 44 10.87 1.19 8.57
C GLU A 44 9.96 1.14 7.35
N LEU A 45 10.59 1.12 6.19
CA LEU A 45 9.97 1.03 4.88
C LEU A 45 10.20 -0.35 4.29
N LEU A 46 9.12 -1.01 3.89
CA LEU A 46 9.16 -2.31 3.24
C LEU A 46 9.35 -2.13 1.73
N ASP A 47 10.35 -2.84 1.20
CA ASP A 47 10.68 -2.99 -0.23
C ASP A 47 10.48 -1.71 -1.06
N PRO A 48 11.34 -0.70 -0.91
CA PRO A 48 11.26 0.50 -1.74
C PRO A 48 11.45 0.17 -3.23
N HIS A 49 10.54 0.65 -4.07
CA HIS A 49 10.60 0.51 -5.52
C HIS A 49 10.90 1.85 -6.19
N PRO A 50 11.74 1.88 -7.24
CA PRO A 50 11.94 3.06 -8.08
C PRO A 50 10.63 3.56 -8.68
N GLY A 51 10.46 4.88 -8.74
CA GLY A 51 9.25 5.52 -9.28
C GLY A 51 9.03 5.31 -10.78
N ASP A 52 9.99 4.76 -11.51
CA ASP A 52 9.88 4.37 -12.93
C ASP A 52 9.80 2.85 -13.15
N ALA A 53 9.69 2.06 -12.08
CA ALA A 53 9.45 0.63 -12.22
C ALA A 53 8.13 0.37 -12.97
N VAL A 54 8.10 -0.66 -13.80
CA VAL A 54 6.90 -1.08 -14.55
C VAL A 54 5.75 -1.43 -13.59
N SER A 55 6.08 -2.02 -12.44
CA SER A 55 5.15 -2.38 -11.39
C SER A 55 5.86 -2.45 -10.04
N ALA A 56 5.10 -2.35 -8.96
CA ALA A 56 5.55 -2.61 -7.60
C ALA A 56 4.55 -3.54 -6.89
N THR A 57 5.06 -4.55 -6.18
CA THR A 57 4.23 -5.50 -5.45
C THR A 57 4.74 -5.65 -4.03
N TRP A 58 3.83 -5.53 -3.06
CA TRP A 58 4.11 -5.79 -1.64
C TRP A 58 3.16 -6.84 -1.10
N THR A 59 3.67 -7.77 -0.28
CA THR A 59 2.86 -8.75 0.44
C THR A 59 3.01 -8.51 1.94
N LEU A 60 1.88 -8.27 2.61
CA LEU A 60 1.85 -7.84 4.01
C LEU A 60 1.12 -8.91 4.84
N PRO A 61 1.78 -9.50 5.85
CA PRO A 61 1.11 -10.44 6.74
C PRO A 61 0.03 -9.72 7.54
N CYS A 62 -1.19 -10.26 7.50
CA CYS A 62 -2.37 -9.71 8.15
C CYS A 62 -3.16 -10.78 8.93
N VAL A 63 -4.06 -10.30 9.76
CA VAL A 63 -5.04 -11.11 10.49
C VAL A 63 -6.43 -10.52 10.24
N ALA A 64 -7.35 -11.38 9.82
CA ALA A 64 -8.76 -11.06 9.64
C ALA A 64 -9.59 -11.54 10.82
N ALA A 65 -10.35 -10.63 11.43
CA ALA A 65 -11.37 -10.93 12.42
C ALA A 65 -12.76 -10.71 11.82
N VAL A 66 -13.44 -11.80 11.48
CA VAL A 66 -14.82 -11.77 10.97
C VAL A 66 -15.79 -11.54 12.13
N SER A 67 -16.72 -10.61 11.96
CA SER A 67 -17.75 -10.26 12.94
C SER A 67 -19.06 -9.90 12.25
N VAL A 68 -20.13 -9.72 13.03
CA VAL A 68 -21.44 -9.27 12.51
C VAL A 68 -21.38 -7.88 11.85
N THR A 69 -20.39 -7.05 12.22
CA THR A 69 -20.19 -5.72 11.66
C THR A 69 -19.26 -5.71 10.44
N GLY A 70 -18.80 -6.88 9.99
CA GLY A 70 -17.85 -7.04 8.88
C GLY A 70 -16.50 -7.61 9.34
N VAL A 71 -15.50 -7.51 8.45
CA VAL A 71 -14.16 -8.04 8.67
C VAL A 71 -13.21 -6.94 9.13
N ASP A 72 -12.65 -7.05 10.34
CA ASP A 72 -11.57 -6.18 10.79
C ASP A 72 -10.22 -6.77 10.39
N ILE A 73 -9.44 -6.01 9.63
CA ILE A 73 -8.13 -6.40 9.12
C ILE A 73 -7.05 -5.69 9.92
N THR A 74 -6.11 -6.45 10.47
CA THR A 74 -5.00 -5.92 11.26
C THR A 74 -3.67 -6.53 10.82
N GLY A 75 -2.55 -5.87 11.15
CA GLY A 75 -1.22 -6.36 10.82
C GLY A 75 -0.13 -5.33 11.13
N PRO A 76 1.16 -5.68 10.96
CA PRO A 76 2.29 -4.79 11.28
C PRO A 76 2.35 -3.51 10.43
N HIS A 77 1.76 -3.54 9.24
CA HIS A 77 1.71 -2.42 8.30
C HIS A 77 0.32 -1.76 8.24
N VAL A 78 -0.67 -2.32 8.96
CA VAL A 78 -2.03 -1.79 9.00
C VAL A 78 -2.15 -0.75 10.11
N GLN A 79 -2.59 0.43 9.73
CA GLN A 79 -2.77 1.62 10.57
C GLN A 79 -4.26 1.83 10.88
N GLY A 80 -4.55 2.78 11.77
CA GLY A 80 -5.92 3.17 12.12
C GLY A 80 -6.62 2.19 13.07
N GLY A 81 -7.82 2.56 13.52
CA GLY A 81 -8.69 1.71 14.34
C GLY A 81 -9.70 0.91 13.50
N PRO A 82 -10.56 0.09 14.14
CA PRO A 82 -11.63 -0.65 13.46
C PRO A 82 -12.49 0.27 12.57
N GLY A 83 -12.86 -0.18 11.37
CA GLY A 83 -13.60 0.60 10.36
C GLY A 83 -12.80 1.71 9.67
N GLY A 84 -11.65 2.11 10.24
CA GLY A 84 -10.73 3.12 9.69
C GLY A 84 -9.37 2.54 9.32
N ARG A 85 -9.28 1.23 9.03
CA ARG A 85 -8.03 0.54 8.71
C ARG A 85 -7.46 1.00 7.38
N PHE A 86 -6.15 1.20 7.31
CA PHE A 86 -5.45 1.59 6.08
C PHE A 86 -3.98 1.16 6.08
N VAL A 87 -3.34 1.13 4.91
CA VAL A 87 -1.88 0.99 4.74
C VAL A 87 -1.30 2.31 4.22
N TYR A 88 -0.11 2.70 4.67
CA TYR A 88 0.59 3.86 4.12
C TYR A 88 1.47 3.46 2.94
N LEU A 89 1.22 4.09 1.80
CA LEU A 89 2.16 4.20 0.69
C LEU A 89 2.92 5.52 0.86
N SER A 90 4.24 5.44 0.89
CA SER A 90 5.12 6.57 1.14
C SER A 90 6.06 6.81 -0.03
N TRP A 91 6.08 8.03 -0.53
CA TRP A 91 7.01 8.50 -1.55
C TRP A 91 8.09 9.36 -0.93
N GLY A 92 9.30 9.15 -1.39
CA GLY A 92 10.48 9.86 -0.93
C GLY A 92 11.56 9.91 -1.99
N THR A 93 12.49 10.82 -1.80
CA THR A 93 13.73 10.88 -2.58
C THR A 93 14.76 10.00 -1.90
N VAL A 94 15.58 9.31 -2.68
CA VAL A 94 16.73 8.57 -2.17
C VAL A 94 17.99 9.35 -2.54
N ASP A 95 18.88 9.57 -1.57
CA ASP A 95 20.15 10.24 -1.82
C ASP A 95 21.25 9.26 -2.26
N ALA A 96 22.43 9.78 -2.57
CA ALA A 96 23.57 8.95 -2.99
C ALA A 96 24.04 7.95 -1.91
N GLY A 97 23.69 8.18 -0.64
CA GLY A 97 23.96 7.26 0.47
C GLY A 97 22.84 6.24 0.70
N GLY A 98 21.77 6.28 -0.11
CA GLY A 98 20.61 5.40 0.03
C GLY A 98 19.60 5.88 1.07
N ALA A 99 19.75 7.08 1.63
CA ALA A 99 18.82 7.58 2.64
C ALA A 99 17.50 8.03 2.02
N PHE A 100 16.40 7.47 2.51
CA PHE A 100 15.06 7.80 2.05
C PHE A 100 14.49 9.01 2.81
N THR A 101 14.23 10.11 2.09
CA THR A 101 13.57 11.30 2.63
C THR A 101 12.15 11.39 2.09
N MET A 102 11.18 11.08 2.95
CA MET A 102 9.75 11.10 2.61
C MET A 102 9.25 12.53 2.36
N PHE A 103 8.50 12.74 1.28
CA PHE A 103 7.83 14.02 1.01
C PHE A 103 6.31 13.89 0.78
N ARG A 104 5.80 12.67 0.50
CA ARG A 104 4.37 12.46 0.21
C ARG A 104 3.89 11.10 0.68
N ARG A 105 2.60 11.00 1.02
CA ARG A 105 1.93 9.75 1.42
C ARG A 105 0.50 9.66 0.92
N ALA A 106 0.05 8.42 0.75
CA ALA A 106 -1.33 8.05 0.51
C ALA A 106 -1.77 6.95 1.49
N LYS A 107 -3.06 6.93 1.82
CA LYS A 107 -3.71 5.94 2.69
C LYS A 107 -4.52 4.99 1.82
N LEU A 108 -4.01 3.77 1.63
CA LEU A 108 -4.77 2.70 0.99
C LEU A 108 -5.80 2.17 1.98
N MET A 109 -7.08 2.51 1.77
CA MET A 109 -8.12 2.30 2.77
C MET A 109 -8.64 0.86 2.72
N LEU A 110 -8.35 0.07 3.76
CA LEU A 110 -8.89 -1.27 3.93
C LEU A 110 -10.35 -1.24 4.39
N GLY A 111 -10.77 -0.17 5.09
CA GLY A 111 -12.19 0.05 5.41
C GLY A 111 -13.08 0.32 4.20
N ALA A 112 -12.50 0.46 3.00
CA ALA A 112 -13.24 0.61 1.74
C ALA A 112 -13.27 -0.69 0.90
N VAL A 113 -12.77 -1.81 1.43
CA VAL A 113 -12.89 -3.12 0.79
C VAL A 113 -14.37 -3.55 0.84
N PRO A 114 -14.98 -3.96 -0.28
CA PRO A 114 -16.34 -4.49 -0.27
C PRO A 114 -16.46 -5.69 0.68
N GLY A 115 -17.53 -5.74 1.49
CA GLY A 115 -17.70 -6.75 2.53
C GLY A 115 -17.55 -8.19 2.03
N ALA A 116 -18.18 -8.52 0.90
CA ALA A 116 -18.08 -9.85 0.29
C ALA A 116 -16.64 -10.22 -0.12
N VAL A 117 -15.84 -9.25 -0.57
CA VAL A 117 -14.42 -9.45 -0.91
C VAL A 117 -13.59 -9.67 0.35
N ALA A 118 -13.82 -8.89 1.40
CA ALA A 118 -13.11 -9.05 2.66
C ALA A 118 -13.43 -10.40 3.32
N GLU A 119 -14.68 -10.84 3.28
CA GLU A 119 -15.10 -12.16 3.78
C GLU A 119 -14.48 -13.30 2.96
N ALA A 120 -14.46 -13.19 1.63
CA ALA A 120 -13.82 -14.17 0.76
C ALA A 120 -12.32 -14.25 1.04
N ALA A 121 -11.62 -13.11 1.13
CA ALA A 121 -10.20 -13.05 1.44
C ALA A 121 -9.89 -13.62 2.83
N ALA A 122 -10.75 -13.39 3.83
CA ALA A 122 -10.60 -13.97 5.16
C ALA A 122 -10.73 -15.52 5.16
N ARG A 123 -11.49 -16.09 4.23
CA ARG A 123 -11.60 -17.55 4.05
C ARG A 123 -10.48 -18.13 3.20
N GLU A 124 -10.10 -17.44 2.12
CA GLU A 124 -9.17 -17.93 1.10
C GLU A 124 -7.70 -17.58 1.41
N GLY A 125 -7.48 -16.65 2.33
CA GLY A 125 -6.16 -16.28 2.86
C GLY A 125 -5.42 -15.20 2.07
N LEU A 126 -6.03 -14.59 1.05
CA LEU A 126 -5.41 -13.50 0.30
C LEU A 126 -6.41 -12.40 -0.08
N LEU A 127 -6.08 -11.17 0.28
CA LEU A 127 -6.69 -9.95 -0.21
C LEU A 127 -5.74 -9.26 -1.20
N VAL A 128 -6.21 -8.93 -2.39
CA VAL A 128 -5.43 -8.22 -3.41
C VAL A 128 -6.01 -6.85 -3.66
N GLY A 129 -5.19 -5.80 -3.54
CA GLY A 129 -5.51 -4.44 -3.94
C GLY A 129 -4.70 -4.04 -5.19
N ARG A 130 -5.38 -3.72 -6.29
CA ARG A 130 -4.77 -3.26 -7.55
C ARG A 130 -5.01 -1.78 -7.76
N LEU A 131 -3.96 -1.01 -8.02
CA LEU A 131 -4.05 0.45 -8.19
C LEU A 131 -2.95 1.02 -9.09
N GLY A 132 -3.23 2.18 -9.68
CA GLY A 132 -2.19 3.08 -10.20
C GLY A 132 -1.52 3.85 -9.07
N LEU A 133 -0.28 4.30 -9.22
CA LEU A 133 0.45 5.11 -8.21
C LEU A 133 0.64 6.58 -8.59
N THR A 134 0.08 6.97 -9.72
CA THR A 134 0.06 8.33 -10.23
C THR A 134 -1.34 8.92 -10.12
N ASP A 135 -1.45 10.18 -9.70
CA ASP A 135 -2.70 10.91 -9.64
C ASP A 135 -3.05 11.57 -10.99
N GLY A 136 -4.27 12.13 -11.10
CA GLY A 136 -4.73 12.77 -12.34
C GLY A 136 -3.93 14.00 -12.79
N ARG A 137 -2.92 14.43 -12.03
CA ARG A 137 -1.99 15.52 -12.40
C ARG A 137 -0.60 14.99 -12.75
N GLY A 138 -0.40 13.67 -12.83
CA GLY A 138 0.91 13.07 -13.05
C GLY A 138 1.81 13.08 -11.81
N MET A 139 1.24 13.34 -10.61
CA MET A 139 2.00 13.37 -9.36
C MET A 139 1.86 12.05 -8.62
N PRO A 140 2.74 11.72 -7.66
CA PRO A 140 2.53 10.55 -6.83
C PRO A 140 1.17 10.61 -6.12
N LEU A 141 0.48 9.47 -6.00
CA LEU A 141 -0.80 9.40 -5.30
C LEU A 141 -0.73 10.03 -3.90
N CYS A 142 -1.86 10.57 -3.45
CA CYS A 142 -1.97 11.21 -2.15
C CYS A 142 -3.34 10.97 -1.51
N ALA A 143 -3.51 11.49 -0.30
CA ALA A 143 -4.79 11.45 0.43
C ALA A 143 -5.31 10.02 0.67
N ARG A 144 -6.60 9.77 0.44
CA ARG A 144 -7.26 8.48 0.67
C ARG A 144 -7.45 7.77 -0.67
N VAL A 145 -6.92 6.56 -0.79
CA VAL A 145 -7.14 5.67 -1.93
C VAL A 145 -8.27 4.71 -1.58
N VAL A 146 -9.37 4.86 -2.31
CA VAL A 146 -10.62 4.08 -2.20
C VAL A 146 -11.09 3.75 -3.62
N PRO A 147 -12.00 2.77 -3.82
CA PRO A 147 -12.62 2.57 -5.12
C PRO A 147 -13.22 3.89 -5.68
N PRO A 148 -13.08 4.16 -6.99
CA PRO A 148 -12.54 3.29 -8.04
C PRO A 148 -11.02 3.35 -8.24
N ALA A 149 -10.27 4.14 -7.45
CA ALA A 149 -8.82 4.27 -7.61
C ALA A 149 -8.04 3.01 -7.18
N VAL A 150 -8.68 2.11 -6.44
CA VAL A 150 -8.21 0.76 -6.15
C VAL A 150 -9.31 -0.24 -6.45
N GLU A 151 -8.94 -1.33 -7.09
CA GLU A 151 -9.77 -2.53 -7.23
C GLU A 151 -9.37 -3.55 -6.16
N TRP A 152 -10.37 -4.16 -5.53
CA TRP A 152 -10.16 -5.19 -4.52
C TRP A 152 -10.69 -6.53 -5.01
N SER A 153 -9.90 -7.59 -4.80
CA SER A 153 -10.31 -8.98 -5.05
C SER A 153 -9.78 -9.92 -3.98
N ALA A 154 -10.49 -11.02 -3.75
CA ALA A 154 -9.98 -12.13 -2.96
C ALA A 154 -9.25 -13.12 -3.87
N GLY A 155 -8.38 -13.93 -3.29
CA GLY A 155 -7.80 -15.09 -3.95
C GLY A 155 -7.27 -16.10 -2.94
N ASN A 156 -6.68 -17.17 -3.46
CA ASN A 156 -6.02 -18.16 -2.62
C ASN A 156 -4.64 -17.66 -2.18
N GLY A 157 -4.40 -17.61 -0.87
CA GLY A 157 -3.05 -17.42 -0.34
C GLY A 157 -2.11 -18.55 -0.78
N PRO A 158 -0.78 -18.35 -0.68
CA PRO A 158 0.17 -19.44 -0.92
C PRO A 158 -0.19 -20.60 0.01
N GLN A 159 -0.66 -21.71 -0.56
CA GLN A 159 -0.93 -22.91 0.24
C GLN A 159 0.43 -23.39 0.79
N PRO A 160 0.53 -23.75 2.08
CA PRO A 160 1.70 -24.48 2.53
C PRO A 160 1.79 -25.74 1.68
N SER A 161 2.84 -25.86 0.88
CA SER A 161 3.11 -27.05 0.10
C SER A 161 3.06 -28.25 1.05
N ALA A 162 2.07 -29.11 0.89
CA ALA A 162 2.02 -30.37 1.62
C ALA A 162 3.29 -31.15 1.25
N SER A 163 4.22 -31.25 2.18
CA SER A 163 5.35 -32.15 2.08
C SER A 163 4.79 -33.56 1.92
N GLN A 164 5.09 -34.20 0.78
CA GLN A 164 4.97 -35.65 0.63
C GLN A 164 6.10 -36.34 1.39
#